data_AF-A0A7Y4YYF8-F1
#
_entry.id   AF-A0A7Y4YYF8-F1
#
_cell.length_a   1.000
_cell.length_b   1.000
_cell.length_c   1.000
_cell.angle_alpha   90.00
_cell.angle_beta   90.00
_cell.angle_gamma   90.00
#
_symmetry.space_group_name_H-M   'P 1'
#
loop_
_entity.id
_entity.type
_entity.pdbx_description
1 polymer ?
#
loop_
_entity_poly.entity_id
_entity_poly.type
_entity_poly.pdbx_seq_one_letter_code
_entity_poly.pdbx_strand_id
1 'polypeptide(L)'
;MHGLVAYFLSTVLDSTIKTCSAHLPSDAFLRTSAPQLVTRLNAGKDAAWPMAKSAFIKISGKDQGDATFERMPEDVLRPFIEAAITTEVAPSIKAKDCKDVNRIAATLEPLPPENLVALVTEILNVAARGDRKIASCPAD
;
A
#
# COMPACT_ATOMS: atom_id res chain seq x y z
N MET A 1 -2.34 5.94 -10.28
CA MET A 1 -2.21 5.64 -8.82
C MET A 1 -3.00 4.42 -8.34
N HIS A 2 -4.25 4.24 -8.79
CA HIS A 2 -5.14 3.17 -8.32
C HIS A 2 -4.53 1.77 -8.28
N GLY A 3 -3.85 1.34 -9.36
CA GLY A 3 -3.24 0.00 -9.44
C GLY A 3 -2.20 -0.27 -8.35
N LEU A 4 -1.39 0.73 -7.99
CA LEU A 4 -0.43 0.61 -6.89
C LEU A 4 -1.14 0.41 -5.56
N VAL A 5 -2.17 1.20 -5.29
CA VAL A 5 -2.94 1.09 -4.05
C VAL A 5 -3.64 -0.26 -3.97
N ALA A 6 -4.35 -0.66 -5.03
CA ALA A 6 -5.02 -1.95 -5.13
C ALA A 6 -4.06 -3.12 -4.86
N TYR A 7 -2.83 -3.01 -5.33
CA TYR A 7 -1.82 -4.04 -5.16
C TYR A 7 -1.15 -4.02 -3.77
N PHE A 8 -0.72 -2.85 -3.29
CA PHE A 8 0.14 -2.74 -2.10
C PHE A 8 -0.61 -2.53 -0.80
N LEU A 9 -1.89 -2.15 -0.83
CA LEU A 9 -2.64 -1.83 0.40
C LEU A 9 -2.66 -2.99 1.40
N SER A 10 -2.81 -4.23 0.92
CA SER A 10 -2.78 -5.40 1.81
C SER A 10 -1.41 -5.62 2.47
N THR A 11 -0.32 -5.39 1.73
CA THR A 11 1.05 -5.50 2.24
C THR A 11 1.33 -4.44 3.29
N VAL A 12 0.90 -3.21 3.05
CA VAL A 12 1.03 -2.09 4.00
C VAL A 12 0.21 -2.37 5.26
N LEU A 13 -1.03 -2.85 5.12
CA LEU A 13 -1.87 -3.20 6.25
C LEU A 13 -1.28 -4.37 7.06
N ASP A 14 -0.75 -5.40 6.41
CA ASP A 14 -0.07 -6.53 7.09
C ASP A 14 1.17 -6.07 7.87
N SER A 15 1.99 -5.21 7.25
CA SER A 15 3.14 -4.58 7.94
C SER A 15 2.68 -3.76 9.15
N THR A 16 1.58 -3.00 9.00
CA THR A 16 0.97 -2.22 10.08
C THR A 16 0.51 -3.11 11.23
N ILE A 17 -0.14 -4.24 10.94
CA ILE A 17 -0.56 -5.21 11.95
C ILE A 17 0.65 -5.75 12.70
N LYS A 18 1.71 -6.16 12.00
CA LYS A 18 2.95 -6.70 12.61
C LYS A 18 3.61 -5.70 13.54
N THR A 19 3.75 -4.45 13.10
CA THR A 19 4.37 -3.39 13.90
C THR A 19 3.50 -3.00 15.10
N CYS A 20 2.18 -2.87 14.92
CA CYS A 20 1.31 -2.32 15.95
C CYS A 20 0.75 -3.33 16.95
N SER A 21 0.77 -4.64 16.64
CA SER A 21 0.16 -5.66 17.52
C SER A 21 0.73 -5.66 18.94
N ALA A 22 2.02 -5.42 19.11
CA ALA A 22 2.67 -5.37 20.42
C ALA A 22 2.30 -4.12 21.24
N HIS A 23 1.73 -3.09 20.60
CA HIS A 23 1.41 -1.79 21.21
C HIS A 23 -0.09 -1.59 21.42
N LEU A 24 -0.91 -2.61 21.16
CA LEU A 24 -2.37 -2.52 21.18
C LEU A 24 -3.01 -3.52 22.15
N PRO A 25 -4.15 -3.15 22.79
CA PRO A 25 -4.99 -4.08 23.55
C PRO A 25 -5.39 -5.31 22.73
N SER A 26 -5.66 -6.45 23.39
CA SER A 26 -5.96 -7.72 22.71
C SER A 26 -7.22 -7.72 21.85
N ASP A 27 -8.15 -6.83 22.13
CA ASP A 27 -9.41 -6.64 21.41
C ASP A 27 -9.33 -5.59 20.28
N ALA A 28 -8.17 -4.93 20.11
CA ALA A 28 -8.00 -3.91 19.09
C ALA A 28 -8.26 -4.45 17.67
N PHE A 29 -8.91 -3.64 16.83
CA PHE A 29 -9.27 -3.99 15.46
C PHE A 29 -8.11 -4.57 14.64
N LEU A 30 -6.93 -3.94 14.71
CA LEU A 30 -5.73 -4.40 13.98
C LEU A 30 -5.29 -5.81 14.41
N ARG A 31 -5.60 -6.24 15.63
CA ARG A 31 -5.26 -7.58 16.14
C ARG A 31 -6.33 -8.61 15.83
N THR A 32 -7.60 -8.22 15.81
CA THR A 32 -8.73 -9.16 15.75
C THR A 32 -9.33 -9.32 14.35
N SER A 33 -9.54 -8.21 13.64
CA SER A 33 -10.38 -8.18 12.43
C SER A 33 -9.62 -7.77 11.18
N ALA A 34 -8.56 -6.95 11.32
CA ALA A 34 -7.75 -6.53 10.18
C ALA A 34 -7.07 -7.68 9.40
N PRO A 35 -6.67 -8.82 10.00
CA PRO A 35 -6.17 -9.97 9.23
C PRO A 35 -7.16 -10.48 8.19
N GLN A 36 -8.46 -10.47 8.48
CA GLN A 36 -9.50 -10.84 7.50
C GLN A 36 -9.63 -9.80 6.38
N LEU A 37 -9.44 -8.51 6.69
CA LEU A 37 -9.39 -7.45 5.69
C LEU A 37 -8.18 -7.63 4.75
N VAL A 38 -7.01 -8.00 5.28
CA VAL A 38 -5.83 -8.35 4.46
C VAL A 38 -6.16 -9.49 3.50
N THR A 39 -6.83 -10.56 3.96
CA THR A 39 -7.26 -11.66 3.09
C THR A 39 -8.18 -11.17 1.96
N ARG A 40 -9.17 -10.32 2.28
CA ARG A 40 -10.09 -9.75 1.28
C ARG A 40 -9.36 -8.90 0.24
N LEU A 41 -8.42 -8.05 0.68
CA LEU A 41 -7.61 -7.23 -0.23
C LEU A 41 -6.66 -8.07 -1.11
N ASN A 42 -6.13 -9.17 -0.58
CA ASN A 42 -5.23 -10.05 -1.34
C ASN A 42 -5.91 -10.70 -2.55
N ALA A 43 -7.24 -10.93 -2.51
CA ALA A 43 -7.97 -11.53 -3.62
C ALA A 43 -7.87 -10.71 -4.92
N GLY A 44 -7.63 -9.40 -4.85
CA GLY A 44 -7.50 -8.52 -6.01
C GLY A 44 -6.07 -8.31 -6.52
N LYS A 45 -5.03 -8.79 -5.82
CA LYS A 45 -3.63 -8.44 -6.11
C LYS A 45 -3.17 -8.87 -7.50
N ASP A 46 -3.46 -10.11 -7.89
CA ASP A 46 -2.99 -10.62 -9.19
C ASP A 46 -3.61 -9.86 -10.36
N ALA A 47 -4.89 -9.50 -10.24
CA ALA A 47 -5.57 -8.68 -11.24
C ALA A 47 -5.03 -7.23 -11.28
N ALA A 48 -4.64 -6.68 -10.11
CA ALA A 48 -4.08 -5.33 -10.01
C ALA A 48 -2.62 -5.24 -10.52
N TRP A 49 -1.91 -6.36 -10.57
CA TRP A 49 -0.47 -6.40 -10.80
C TRP A 49 -0.01 -5.69 -12.09
N PRO A 50 -0.60 -5.91 -13.28
CA PRO A 50 -0.15 -5.23 -14.49
C PRO A 50 -0.22 -3.69 -14.40
N MET A 51 -1.27 -3.18 -13.75
CA MET A 51 -1.45 -1.75 -13.53
C MET A 51 -0.46 -1.23 -12.47
N ALA A 52 -0.23 -2.00 -11.40
CA ALA A 52 0.74 -1.67 -10.36
C ALA A 52 2.16 -1.60 -10.92
N LYS A 53 2.58 -2.59 -11.70
CA LYS A 53 3.88 -2.63 -12.40
C LYS A 53 4.07 -1.40 -13.28
N SER A 54 3.09 -1.12 -14.15
CA SER A 54 3.17 0.05 -15.04
C SER A 54 3.30 1.36 -14.26
N ALA A 55 2.50 1.52 -13.21
CA ALA A 55 2.55 2.71 -12.36
C ALA A 55 3.87 2.82 -11.60
N PHE A 56 4.42 1.72 -11.07
CA PHE A 56 5.74 1.73 -10.42
C PHE A 56 6.84 2.15 -11.39
N ILE A 57 6.90 1.54 -12.59
CA ILE A 57 7.90 1.85 -13.61
C ILE A 57 7.88 3.35 -13.94
N LYS A 58 6.69 3.92 -14.20
CA LYS A 58 6.51 5.36 -14.46
C LYS A 58 7.03 6.27 -13.34
N ILE A 59 6.98 5.81 -12.09
CA ILE A 59 7.45 6.57 -10.93
C ILE A 59 8.96 6.44 -10.78
N SER A 60 9.50 5.23 -10.93
CA SER A 60 10.94 4.96 -10.85
C SER A 60 11.75 5.53 -12.03
N GLY A 61 11.10 5.66 -13.20
CA GLY A 61 11.69 6.04 -14.48
C GLY A 61 12.21 7.48 -14.57
N LYS A 62 11.82 8.36 -13.65
CA LYS A 62 12.31 9.75 -13.64
C LYS A 62 13.77 9.87 -13.21
N ASP A 63 14.33 8.86 -12.52
CA ASP A 63 15.73 8.86 -12.05
C ASP A 63 16.55 7.62 -12.47
N GLN A 64 15.91 6.49 -12.83
CA GLN A 64 16.62 5.28 -13.31
C GLN A 64 15.87 4.61 -14.47
N GLY A 65 16.52 4.54 -15.63
CA GLY A 65 15.90 4.27 -16.93
C GLY A 65 14.89 3.12 -17.00
N ASP A 66 13.69 3.46 -17.45
CA ASP A 66 12.51 2.60 -17.70
C ASP A 66 12.86 1.24 -18.32
N ALA A 67 13.84 1.24 -19.22
CA ALA A 67 14.25 0.08 -19.98
C ALA A 67 14.91 -1.03 -19.15
N THR A 68 15.32 -0.78 -17.90
CA THR A 68 15.90 -1.82 -17.03
C THR A 68 14.81 -2.69 -16.41
N PHE A 69 13.76 -2.07 -15.86
CA PHE A 69 12.67 -2.80 -15.20
C PHE A 69 11.79 -3.54 -16.20
N GLU A 70 11.57 -2.98 -17.39
CA GLU A 70 10.78 -3.63 -18.45
C GLU A 70 11.40 -4.94 -18.96
N ARG A 71 12.72 -5.08 -18.86
CA ARG A 71 13.46 -6.27 -19.32
C ARG A 71 13.62 -7.35 -18.23
N MET A 72 13.23 -7.06 -16.99
CA MET A 72 13.31 -8.04 -15.92
C MET A 72 12.24 -9.13 -16.09
N PRO A 73 12.58 -10.41 -15.85
CA PRO A 73 11.60 -11.48 -15.72
C PRO A 73 10.56 -11.17 -14.65
N GLU A 74 9.31 -11.59 -14.87
CA GLU A 74 8.18 -11.23 -13.99
C GLU A 74 8.33 -11.80 -12.57
N ASP A 75 8.87 -13.01 -12.47
CA ASP A 75 9.17 -13.72 -11.22
C ASP A 75 10.28 -13.05 -10.41
N VAL A 76 11.09 -12.19 -11.03
CA VAL A 76 12.12 -11.37 -10.37
C VAL A 76 11.59 -9.97 -10.08
N LEU A 77 10.92 -9.35 -11.04
CA LEU A 77 10.46 -7.97 -10.95
C LEU A 77 9.41 -7.79 -9.85
N ARG A 78 8.45 -8.72 -9.77
CA ARG A 78 7.36 -8.65 -8.79
C ARG A 78 7.86 -8.62 -7.34
N PRO A 79 8.66 -9.59 -6.87
CA PRO A 79 9.19 -9.54 -5.51
C PRO A 79 10.18 -8.39 -5.30
N PHE A 80 10.90 -7.95 -6.32
CA PHE A 80 11.76 -6.76 -6.23
C PHE A 80 10.95 -5.50 -5.90
N ILE A 81 9.87 -5.23 -6.65
CA ILE A 81 9.01 -4.07 -6.40
C ILE A 81 8.35 -4.19 -5.02
N GLU A 82 7.90 -5.39 -4.63
CA GLU A 82 7.33 -5.62 -3.29
C GLU A 82 8.30 -5.30 -2.16
N ALA A 83 9.57 -5.72 -2.30
CA ALA A 83 10.60 -5.40 -1.34
C ALA A 83 10.86 -3.89 -1.29
N ALA A 84 10.99 -3.23 -2.44
CA ALA A 84 11.23 -1.78 -2.51
C ALA A 84 10.14 -0.98 -1.80
N ILE A 85 8.86 -1.26 -2.08
CA ILE A 85 7.74 -0.58 -1.41
C ILE A 85 7.72 -0.86 0.09
N THR A 86 7.98 -2.11 0.50
CA THR A 86 7.99 -2.48 1.93
C THR A 86 9.10 -1.74 2.68
N THR A 87 10.29 -1.61 2.09
CA THR A 87 11.42 -0.88 2.66
C THR A 87 11.12 0.60 2.85
N GLU A 88 10.40 1.23 1.93
CA GLU A 88 10.01 2.65 2.05
C GLU A 88 8.89 2.87 3.06
N VAL A 89 7.89 1.98 3.11
CA VAL A 89 6.71 2.17 3.97
C VAL A 89 6.96 1.74 5.41
N ALA A 90 7.68 0.65 5.66
CA ALA A 90 7.85 0.09 7.00
C ALA A 90 8.42 1.08 8.03
N PRO A 91 9.45 1.90 7.73
CA PRO A 91 9.99 2.89 8.66
C PRO A 91 9.01 4.00 9.04
N SER A 92 7.96 4.21 8.23
CA SER A 92 6.96 5.26 8.45
C SER A 92 5.89 4.85 9.45
N ILE A 93 5.74 3.55 9.75
CA ILE A 93 4.80 3.03 10.73
C ILE A 93 5.47 3.04 12.11
N LYS A 94 5.19 4.05 12.93
CA LYS A 94 5.81 4.20 14.25
C LYS A 94 4.89 3.69 15.36
N ALA A 95 5.48 3.06 16.37
CA ALA A 95 4.75 2.54 17.54
C ALA A 95 3.83 3.58 18.20
N LYS A 96 4.27 4.84 18.27
CA LYS A 96 3.49 5.95 18.85
C LYS A 96 2.17 6.25 18.12
N ASP A 97 2.08 5.92 16.83
CA ASP A 97 0.94 6.24 15.98
C ASP A 97 -0.08 5.07 15.94
N CYS A 98 0.28 3.90 16.50
CA CYS A 98 -0.51 2.67 16.40
C CYS A 98 -1.93 2.77 16.94
N LYS A 99 -2.16 3.57 18.00
CA LYS A 99 -3.51 3.79 18.53
C LYS A 99 -4.40 4.53 17.53
N ASP A 100 -3.86 5.56 16.89
CA ASP A 100 -4.58 6.36 15.91
C ASP A 100 -4.82 5.57 14.62
N VAL A 101 -3.80 4.85 14.15
CA VAL A 101 -3.92 3.95 12.99
C VAL A 101 -4.98 2.88 13.24
N ASN A 102 -5.02 2.27 14.43
CA ASN A 102 -6.06 1.30 14.77
C ASN A 102 -7.47 1.92 14.71
N ARG A 103 -7.65 3.15 15.22
CA ARG A 103 -8.94 3.84 15.19
C ARG A 103 -9.38 4.17 13.76
N ILE A 104 -8.46 4.63 12.93
CA ILE A 104 -8.72 4.92 11.51
C ILE A 104 -9.12 3.63 10.80
N ALA A 105 -8.31 2.57 10.92
CA ALA A 105 -8.57 1.29 10.29
C ALA A 105 -9.92 0.68 10.71
N ALA A 106 -10.27 0.76 12.00
CA ALA A 106 -11.57 0.32 12.50
C ALA A 106 -12.74 1.11 11.91
N THR A 107 -12.57 2.41 11.69
CA THR A 107 -13.60 3.28 11.10
C THR A 107 -13.86 2.92 9.63
N LEU A 108 -12.84 2.41 8.94
CA LEU A 108 -12.90 2.03 7.53
C LEU A 108 -13.34 0.57 7.31
N GLU A 109 -13.43 -0.25 8.36
CA GLU A 109 -13.76 -1.69 8.28
C GLU A 109 -15.03 -2.00 7.48
N PRO A 110 -16.15 -1.24 7.64
CA PRO A 110 -17.38 -1.58 6.93
C PRO A 110 -17.29 -1.40 5.41
N LEU A 111 -16.24 -0.73 4.92
CA LEU A 111 -16.07 -0.50 3.50
C LEU A 111 -15.71 -1.81 2.79
N PRO A 112 -16.38 -2.11 1.66
CA PRO A 112 -15.92 -3.14 0.74
C PRO A 112 -14.47 -2.87 0.29
N PRO A 113 -13.67 -3.91 0.00
CA PRO A 113 -12.26 -3.76 -0.41
C PRO A 113 -12.06 -2.79 -1.57
N GLU A 114 -12.95 -2.81 -2.56
CA GLU A 114 -12.93 -1.92 -3.72
C GLU A 114 -13.12 -0.45 -3.33
N ASN A 115 -14.05 -0.18 -2.42
CA ASN A 115 -14.32 1.18 -1.94
C ASN A 115 -13.17 1.69 -1.06
N LEU A 116 -12.57 0.81 -0.26
CA LEU A 116 -11.40 1.14 0.54
C LEU A 116 -10.20 1.51 -0.35
N VAL A 117 -9.92 0.72 -1.38
CA VAL A 117 -8.87 1.00 -2.36
C VAL A 117 -9.12 2.32 -3.08
N ALA A 118 -10.35 2.57 -3.55
CA ALA A 118 -10.72 3.82 -4.19
C ALA A 118 -10.54 5.02 -3.27
N LEU A 119 -11.03 4.92 -2.02
CA LEU A 119 -10.88 5.99 -1.02
C LEU A 119 -9.41 6.32 -0.75
N VAL A 120 -8.57 5.31 -0.48
CA VAL A 120 -7.14 5.52 -0.24
C VAL A 120 -6.45 6.12 -1.47
N THR A 121 -6.82 5.67 -2.67
CA THR A 121 -6.32 6.24 -3.92
C THR A 121 -6.62 7.73 -4.02
N GLU A 122 -7.85 8.14 -3.75
CA GLU A 122 -8.24 9.55 -3.83
C GLU A 122 -7.56 10.41 -2.77
N ILE A 123 -7.41 9.90 -1.54
CA ILE A 123 -6.65 10.60 -0.48
C ILE A 123 -5.20 10.83 -0.93
N LEU A 124 -4.56 9.81 -1.51
CA LEU A 124 -3.19 9.92 -2.00
C LEU A 124 -3.09 10.87 -3.20
N ASN A 125 -4.06 10.86 -4.12
CA ASN A 125 -4.12 11.81 -5.23
C ASN A 125 -4.22 13.26 -4.73
N VAL A 126 -5.04 13.51 -3.69
CA VAL A 126 -5.15 14.82 -3.04
C VAL A 126 -3.82 15.23 -2.41
N ALA A 127 -3.18 14.33 -1.65
CA ALA A 127 -1.90 14.59 -0.99
C ALA A 127 -0.77 14.86 -2.00
N ALA A 128 -0.73 14.11 -3.10
CA ALA A 128 0.25 14.26 -4.17
C ALA A 128 0.19 15.64 -4.85
N ARG A 129 -1.00 16.27 -4.93
CA ARG A 129 -1.14 17.63 -5.48
C ARG A 129 -0.48 18.71 -4.62
N GLY A 130 -0.45 18.52 -3.30
CA GLY A 130 0.06 19.51 -2.35
C GLY A 130 1.55 19.34 -1.99
N ASP A 131 2.13 18.16 -2.23
CA ASP A 131 3.49 17.82 -1.85
C ASP A 131 4.33 17.42 -3.07
N ARG A 132 5.36 18.22 -3.41
CA ARG A 132 6.27 17.96 -4.54
C ARG A 132 7.03 16.63 -4.42
N LYS A 133 7.20 16.06 -3.23
CA LYS A 133 7.85 14.76 -3.03
C LYS A 133 6.91 13.60 -3.35
N ILE A 134 5.62 13.73 -3.02
CA ILE A 134 4.58 12.75 -3.37
C ILE A 134 4.09 12.95 -4.81
N ALA A 135 4.19 14.16 -5.36
CA ALA A 135 3.96 14.49 -6.77
C ALA A 135 4.88 13.75 -7.75
N SER A 136 5.92 13.06 -7.25
CA SER A 136 6.69 12.09 -8.03
C SER A 136 5.84 10.89 -8.47
N CYS A 137 4.75 10.59 -7.76
CA CYS A 137 3.66 9.71 -8.19
C CYS A 137 2.62 10.48 -9.01
N PRO A 138 2.62 10.40 -10.36
CA PRO A 138 1.63 11.10 -11.17
C PRO A 138 0.22 10.54 -10.93
N ALA A 139 -0.73 11.44 -10.77
CA ALA A 139 -2.15 11.15 -10.62
C ALA A 139 -2.78 10.94 -12.00
N ASP A 140 -2.50 9.78 -12.59
CA ASP A 140 -3.27 9.22 -13.71
C ASP A 140 -3.83 7.84 -13.32
#